data_AF-A0A1G4GAL3-F1
#
_entry.id   AF-A0A1G4GAL3-F1
#
_cell.length_a   1.000
_cell.length_b   1.000
_cell.length_c   1.000
_cell.angle_alpha   90.00
_cell.angle_beta   90.00
_cell.angle_gamma   90.00
#
_symmetry.space_group_name_H-M   'P 1'
#
loop_
_entity.id
_entity.type
_entity.pdbx_description
1 polymer ?
#
loop_
_entity_poly.entity_id
_entity_poly.type
_entity_poly.pdbx_seq_one_letter_code
_entity_poly.pdbx_strand_id
1 'polypeptide(L)'
;MKRNVVTWLILNLVWFATPTFGQSLSRFGKKEVKVADWVDQQFRKEVIPPFSFRYNGVHSSTFIRKWQFSAKKGSPDAAGAVENQYSWKERETGMIVTCHLKYYPSHEAVEWVLHFTNSSDENSPQITAVSVIDVDWRYGGGSELLLHYANGSSASRSDFNPKKEVLKAGVPFEIYPRNGRSSDHAFPFFNIESETGSGVMVAVGWTGTWFARFEKNKASGLSLRAGMKELDTYLPDDRLCHCYDQPV
;
A
#
# COMPACT_ATOMS: atom_id res chain seq x y z
N MET A 1 -32.36 -3.43 57.56
CA MET A 1 -32.68 -4.55 56.65
C MET A 1 -32.58 -4.06 55.22
N LYS A 2 -31.64 -4.65 54.45
CA LYS A 2 -31.63 -4.87 52.99
C LYS A 2 -31.75 -3.65 52.03
N ARG A 3 -30.59 -3.33 51.45
CA ARG A 3 -30.23 -3.23 50.00
C ARG A 3 -31.20 -2.46 49.08
N ASN A 4 -30.67 -1.49 48.34
CA ASN A 4 -30.87 -1.23 46.90
C ASN A 4 -29.90 -0.10 46.48
N VAL A 5 -28.63 -0.43 46.22
CA VAL A 5 -28.05 -0.67 44.87
C VAL A 5 -27.98 0.61 44.06
N VAL A 6 -26.77 1.18 44.09
CA VAL A 6 -26.26 2.28 43.30
C VAL A 6 -26.21 1.85 41.82
N THR A 7 -26.97 2.52 40.96
CA THR A 7 -26.88 2.30 39.52
C THR A 7 -25.84 3.25 38.93
N TRP A 8 -24.59 2.79 38.88
CA TRP A 8 -23.54 3.39 38.05
C TRP A 8 -23.83 3.05 36.58
N LEU A 9 -24.21 4.05 35.77
CA LEU A 9 -24.21 3.94 34.31
C LEU A 9 -22.78 4.15 33.80
N ILE A 10 -22.02 3.05 33.70
CA ILE A 10 -20.77 3.03 32.92
C ILE A 10 -21.17 2.94 31.45
N LEU A 11 -21.26 4.08 30.78
CA LEU A 11 -21.36 4.15 29.32
C LEU A 11 -19.99 3.76 28.75
N ASN A 12 -19.82 2.47 28.41
CA ASN A 12 -18.68 2.01 27.62
C ASN A 12 -18.81 2.57 26.20
N LEU A 13 -18.26 3.77 25.98
CA LEU A 13 -17.89 4.26 24.67
C LEU A 13 -16.73 3.39 24.15
N VAL A 14 -17.07 2.22 23.62
CA VAL A 14 -16.18 1.50 22.72
C VAL A 14 -16.22 2.26 21.38
N TRP A 15 -15.49 3.36 21.32
CA TRP A 15 -14.98 3.88 20.06
C TRP A 15 -14.00 2.82 19.54
N PHE A 16 -14.50 1.85 18.77
CA PHE A 16 -13.67 1.32 17.71
C PHE A 16 -13.49 2.46 16.72
N ALA A 17 -12.53 3.34 17.02
CA ALA A 17 -11.91 4.16 16.00
C ALA A 17 -11.18 3.18 15.09
N THR A 18 -11.89 2.58 14.14
CA THR A 18 -11.23 2.13 12.91
C THR A 18 -10.61 3.39 12.35
N PRO A 19 -9.29 3.53 12.33
CA PRO A 19 -8.71 4.70 11.73
C PRO A 19 -9.01 4.59 10.23
N THR A 20 -10.02 5.32 9.77
CA THR A 20 -10.17 5.67 8.36
C THR A 20 -9.06 6.65 8.06
N PHE A 21 -7.84 6.13 7.93
CA PHE A 21 -6.76 6.87 7.32
C PHE A 21 -7.12 7.09 5.86
N GLY A 22 -6.87 8.29 5.33
CA GLY A 22 -7.23 8.62 3.96
C GLY A 22 -6.39 7.81 2.99
N GLN A 23 -6.95 6.74 2.43
CA GLN A 23 -6.34 5.97 1.35
C GLN A 23 -6.49 6.73 0.02
N SER A 24 -5.63 6.41 -0.96
CA SER A 24 -5.85 6.84 -2.34
C SER A 24 -7.14 6.22 -2.88
N LEU A 25 -7.99 7.00 -3.54
CA LEU A 25 -9.26 6.51 -4.08
C LEU A 25 -9.13 6.27 -5.60
N SER A 26 -9.42 5.05 -6.04
CA SER A 26 -9.70 4.76 -7.46
C SER A 26 -11.15 4.31 -7.63
N ARG A 27 -11.82 4.84 -8.66
CA ARG A 27 -13.18 4.44 -9.02
C ARG A 27 -13.14 3.68 -10.33
N PHE A 28 -13.63 2.45 -10.29
CA PHE A 28 -13.81 1.61 -11.46
C PHE A 28 -15.30 1.64 -11.82
N GLY A 29 -15.59 2.13 -13.02
CA GLY A 29 -16.93 2.09 -13.61
C GLY A 29 -17.02 0.98 -14.64
N LYS A 30 -18.07 1.01 -15.48
CA LYS A 30 -18.21 0.09 -16.62
C LYS A 30 -17.21 0.34 -17.76
N LYS A 31 -16.48 1.46 -17.71
CA LYS A 31 -15.47 1.79 -18.71
C LYS A 31 -14.14 1.15 -18.32
N GLU A 32 -13.43 0.67 -19.32
CA GLU A 32 -12.06 0.19 -19.19
C GLU A 32 -11.17 1.26 -18.55
N VAL A 33 -10.27 0.81 -17.68
CA VAL A 33 -9.32 1.68 -16.99
C VAL A 33 -8.12 1.86 -17.91
N LYS A 34 -7.83 3.12 -18.26
CA LYS A 34 -6.57 3.47 -18.90
C LYS A 34 -5.53 3.75 -17.81
N VAL A 35 -4.47 2.96 -17.78
CA VAL A 35 -3.42 3.02 -16.76
C VAL A 35 -2.72 4.37 -16.78
N ALA A 36 -2.54 4.98 -17.96
CA ALA A 36 -1.99 6.33 -18.09
C ALA A 36 -2.85 7.37 -17.35
N ASP A 37 -4.17 7.31 -17.52
CA ASP A 37 -5.11 8.20 -16.83
C ASP A 37 -5.12 7.93 -15.32
N TRP A 38 -5.01 6.66 -14.91
CA TRP A 38 -4.92 6.29 -13.50
C TRP A 38 -3.64 6.84 -12.86
N VAL A 39 -2.48 6.66 -13.50
CA VAL A 39 -1.20 7.21 -13.04
C VAL A 39 -1.28 8.72 -12.87
N ASP A 40 -1.81 9.44 -13.86
CA ASP A 40 -1.95 10.89 -13.82
C ASP A 40 -2.92 11.38 -12.73
N GLN A 41 -3.92 10.58 -12.37
CA GLN A 41 -4.84 10.89 -11.29
C GLN A 41 -4.22 10.66 -9.90
N GLN A 42 -3.45 9.59 -9.73
CA GLN A 42 -2.92 9.17 -8.43
C GLN A 42 -1.59 9.83 -8.05
N PHE A 43 -0.73 10.10 -9.03
CA PHE A 43 0.62 10.63 -8.81
C PHE A 43 0.71 12.09 -9.21
N ARG A 44 0.12 12.96 -8.39
CA ARG A 44 0.11 14.41 -8.63
C ARG A 44 0.17 15.23 -7.34
N LYS A 45 0.46 16.52 -7.51
CA LYS A 45 0.50 17.51 -6.43
C LYS A 45 -0.81 17.50 -5.64
N GLU A 46 -0.71 17.66 -4.32
CA GLU A 46 -1.83 17.83 -3.37
C GLU A 46 -2.82 16.65 -3.27
N VAL A 47 -2.51 15.51 -3.90
CA VAL A 47 -3.26 14.24 -3.76
C VAL A 47 -2.51 13.28 -2.84
N ILE A 48 -3.25 12.44 -2.12
CA ILE A 48 -2.65 11.33 -1.36
C ILE A 48 -2.22 10.27 -2.39
N PRO A 49 -0.92 9.97 -2.51
CA PRO A 49 -0.46 8.96 -3.44
C PRO A 49 -0.94 7.56 -3.01
N PRO A 50 -0.88 6.55 -3.90
CA PRO A 50 -1.41 5.21 -3.63
C PRO A 50 -0.45 4.38 -2.77
N PHE A 51 0.20 4.99 -1.79
CA PHE A 51 1.06 4.35 -0.80
C PHE A 51 0.96 5.10 0.53
N SER A 52 1.35 4.45 1.62
CA SER A 52 1.36 5.07 2.93
C SER A 52 2.53 4.61 3.78
N PHE A 53 2.82 5.41 4.79
CA PHE A 53 3.82 5.09 5.82
C PHE A 53 3.51 5.91 7.07
N ARG A 54 4.14 5.53 8.17
CA ARG A 54 4.15 6.32 9.40
C ARG A 54 5.52 6.95 9.56
N TYR A 55 5.53 8.24 9.84
CA TYR A 55 6.73 9.02 10.11
C TYR A 55 6.61 9.67 11.47
N ASN A 56 7.51 9.34 12.39
CA ASN A 56 7.44 9.72 13.79
C ASN A 56 6.05 9.42 14.42
N GLY A 57 5.50 8.24 14.13
CA GLY A 57 4.18 7.85 14.63
C GLY A 57 2.99 8.57 13.99
N VAL A 58 3.20 9.44 12.98
CA VAL A 58 2.12 10.13 12.26
C VAL A 58 1.89 9.47 10.90
N HIS A 59 0.63 9.21 10.54
CA HIS A 59 0.29 8.59 9.25
C HIS A 59 0.45 9.59 8.08
N SER A 60 1.05 9.15 6.97
CA SER A 60 1.40 10.02 5.83
C SER A 60 0.24 10.79 5.22
N SER A 61 -0.98 10.26 5.26
CA SER A 61 -2.20 10.94 4.76
C SER A 61 -2.46 12.32 5.38
N THR A 62 -1.90 12.60 6.57
CA THR A 62 -2.08 13.88 7.28
C THR A 62 -1.11 14.97 6.81
N PHE A 63 0.03 14.59 6.22
CA PHE A 63 1.12 15.53 5.89
C PHE A 63 1.58 15.48 4.43
N ILE A 64 1.54 14.33 3.73
CA ILE A 64 2.26 14.14 2.45
C ILE A 64 1.78 15.08 1.34
N ARG A 65 0.50 15.50 1.38
CA ARG A 65 -0.08 16.46 0.44
C ARG A 65 0.53 17.87 0.55
N LYS A 66 1.13 18.19 1.71
CA LYS A 66 1.75 19.48 2.01
C LYS A 66 3.24 19.51 1.66
N TRP A 67 3.85 18.34 1.40
CA TRP A 67 5.26 18.24 1.03
C TRP A 67 5.49 18.83 -0.36
N GLN A 68 6.71 19.28 -0.61
CA GLN A 68 7.11 19.78 -1.92
C GLN A 68 7.08 18.63 -2.92
N PHE A 69 6.22 18.75 -3.93
CA PHE A 69 6.05 17.75 -4.97
C PHE A 69 6.86 18.08 -6.23
N SER A 70 7.46 17.07 -6.85
CA SER A 70 8.07 17.13 -8.18
C SER A 70 7.66 15.94 -9.02
N ALA A 71 7.58 16.13 -10.34
CA ALA A 71 7.30 15.08 -11.30
C ALA A 71 8.23 15.22 -12.51
N LYS A 72 8.86 14.11 -12.89
CA LYS A 72 9.59 13.95 -14.15
C LYS A 72 8.86 12.89 -14.95
N LYS A 73 8.22 13.28 -16.04
CA LYS A 73 7.52 12.36 -16.94
C LYS A 73 8.40 12.00 -18.12
N GLY A 74 8.50 10.72 -18.43
CA GLY A 74 9.23 10.21 -19.59
C GLY A 74 8.41 10.21 -20.88
N SER A 75 9.08 9.86 -21.97
CA SER A 75 8.44 9.46 -23.22
C SER A 75 8.41 7.93 -23.31
N PRO A 76 7.51 7.34 -24.11
CA PRO A 76 7.52 5.90 -24.36
C PRO A 76 8.87 5.41 -24.90
N ASP A 77 9.36 4.30 -24.37
CA ASP A 77 10.52 3.58 -24.90
C ASP A 77 10.16 2.75 -26.15
N ALA A 78 11.13 2.00 -26.69
CA ALA A 78 10.90 1.16 -27.88
C ALA A 78 9.85 0.06 -27.67
N ALA A 79 9.61 -0.37 -26.43
CA ALA A 79 8.56 -1.33 -26.07
C ALA A 79 7.22 -0.63 -25.73
N GLY A 80 7.18 0.70 -25.80
CA GLY A 80 6.02 1.52 -25.48
C GLY A 80 5.81 1.74 -23.98
N ALA A 81 6.76 1.33 -23.13
CA ALA A 81 6.68 1.56 -21.69
C ALA A 81 7.09 3.01 -21.36
N VAL A 82 6.47 3.60 -20.34
CA VAL A 82 6.75 4.98 -19.92
C VAL A 82 7.24 4.98 -18.48
N GLU A 83 8.38 5.61 -18.25
CA GLU A 83 8.99 5.78 -16.92
C GLU A 83 8.74 7.19 -16.40
N ASN A 84 8.16 7.27 -15.21
CA ASN A 84 7.92 8.51 -14.48
C ASN A 84 8.61 8.45 -13.12
N GLN A 85 9.08 9.60 -12.65
CA GLN A 85 9.58 9.77 -11.29
C GLN A 85 8.77 10.85 -10.59
N TYR A 86 8.22 10.51 -9.42
CA TYR A 86 7.49 11.44 -8.58
C TYR A 86 8.20 11.56 -7.23
N SER A 87 8.34 12.77 -6.68
CA SER A 87 8.94 12.94 -5.36
C SER A 87 8.14 13.87 -4.47
N TRP A 88 8.16 13.57 -3.17
CA TRP A 88 7.61 14.37 -2.09
C TRP A 88 8.74 14.66 -1.11
N LYS A 89 9.05 15.94 -0.90
CA LYS A 89 10.09 16.39 0.02
C LYS A 89 9.49 17.18 1.19
N GLU A 90 9.81 16.73 2.39
CA GLU A 90 9.57 17.44 3.64
C GLU A 90 10.69 18.48 3.85
N ARG A 91 10.33 19.68 4.34
CA ARG A 91 11.27 20.81 4.40
C ARG A 91 12.10 20.84 5.67
N GLU A 92 11.56 20.38 6.80
CA GLU A 92 12.19 20.52 8.14
C GLU A 92 13.23 19.42 8.41
N THR A 93 12.87 18.17 8.14
CA THR A 93 13.64 16.94 8.39
C THR A 93 14.47 16.50 7.18
N GLY A 94 14.27 17.09 6.01
CA GLY A 94 14.95 16.68 4.78
C GLY A 94 14.51 15.30 4.24
N MET A 95 13.43 14.72 4.76
CA MET A 95 12.89 13.45 4.25
C MET A 95 12.37 13.60 2.82
N ILE A 96 12.81 12.70 1.94
CA ILE A 96 12.36 12.60 0.55
C ILE A 96 11.81 11.21 0.32
N VAL A 97 10.58 11.14 -0.20
CA VAL A 97 10.02 9.91 -0.76
C VAL A 97 9.99 10.04 -2.27
N THR A 98 10.64 9.14 -2.98
CA THR A 98 10.64 9.08 -4.45
C THR A 98 9.97 7.81 -4.92
N CYS A 99 8.98 7.94 -5.80
CA CYS A 99 8.35 6.84 -6.51
C CYS A 99 8.95 6.76 -7.93
N HIS A 100 9.65 5.67 -8.21
CA HIS A 100 10.06 5.29 -9.56
C HIS A 100 8.98 4.40 -10.13
N LEU A 101 8.22 4.92 -11.10
CA LEU A 101 7.05 4.28 -11.66
C LEU A 101 7.29 3.96 -13.14
N LYS A 102 6.90 2.77 -13.56
CA LYS A 102 6.87 2.35 -14.96
C LYS A 102 5.47 1.84 -15.29
N TYR A 103 4.88 2.30 -16.39
CA TYR A 103 3.59 1.80 -16.86
C TYR A 103 3.63 1.43 -18.34
N TYR A 104 2.75 0.49 -18.69
CA TYR A 104 2.68 -0.18 -19.98
C TYR A 104 1.27 0.00 -20.56
N PRO A 105 1.02 1.05 -21.36
CA PRO A 105 -0.32 1.36 -21.88
C PRO A 105 -0.96 0.21 -22.66
N SER A 106 -0.18 -0.55 -23.42
CA SER A 106 -0.67 -1.69 -24.21
C SER A 106 -1.13 -2.89 -23.37
N HIS A 107 -0.79 -2.90 -22.07
CA HIS A 107 -1.09 -4.00 -21.14
C HIS A 107 -1.91 -3.53 -19.94
N GLU A 108 -2.26 -2.24 -19.88
CA GLU A 108 -2.92 -1.60 -18.74
C GLU A 108 -2.27 -1.94 -17.38
N ALA A 109 -0.94 -2.03 -17.39
CA ALA A 109 -0.13 -2.45 -16.26
C ALA A 109 0.76 -1.31 -15.75
N VAL A 110 1.03 -1.31 -14.45
CA VAL A 110 1.90 -0.33 -13.79
C VAL A 110 2.63 -0.99 -12.63
N GLU A 111 3.90 -0.66 -12.49
CA GLU A 111 4.77 -1.08 -11.40
C GLU A 111 5.49 0.14 -10.82
N TRP A 112 5.85 0.06 -9.55
CA TRP A 112 6.67 1.11 -8.93
C TRP A 112 7.48 0.60 -7.74
N VAL A 113 8.54 1.34 -7.45
CA VAL A 113 9.38 1.19 -6.25
C VAL A 113 9.42 2.52 -5.51
N LEU A 114 9.36 2.44 -4.18
CA LEU A 114 9.51 3.60 -3.30
C LEU A 114 10.93 3.66 -2.74
N HIS A 115 11.55 4.83 -2.84
CA HIS A 115 12.82 5.15 -2.22
C HIS A 115 12.61 6.20 -1.15
N PHE A 116 13.11 5.94 0.06
CA PHE A 116 13.16 6.90 1.15
C PHE A 116 14.61 7.39 1.26
N THR A 117 14.79 8.70 1.29
CA THR A 117 16.11 9.34 1.38
C THR A 117 16.06 10.40 2.45
N ASN A 118 17.05 10.38 3.35
CA ASN A 118 17.26 11.43 4.33
C ASN A 118 18.33 12.38 3.79
N SER A 119 17.95 13.60 3.40
CA SER A 119 18.90 14.62 2.93
C SER A 119 19.34 15.58 4.04
N SER A 120 19.14 15.23 5.31
CA SER A 120 19.56 16.03 6.45
C SER A 120 20.87 15.52 7.03
N ASP A 121 21.43 16.32 7.93
CA ASP A 121 22.68 16.05 8.61
C ASP A 121 22.45 15.42 10.01
N GLU A 122 21.22 15.00 10.29
CA GLU A 122 20.78 14.25 11.46
C GLU A 122 20.08 12.94 11.05
N ASN A 123 19.93 11.99 11.96
CA ASN A 123 19.12 10.79 11.71
C ASN A 123 17.66 11.19 11.45
N SER A 124 17.01 10.50 10.51
CA SER A 124 15.58 10.70 10.29
C SER A 124 14.79 10.28 11.53
N PRO A 125 13.64 10.92 11.82
CA PRO A 125 12.61 10.30 12.61
C PRO A 125 12.23 8.89 12.14
N GLN A 126 11.63 8.12 13.04
CA GLN A 126 11.24 6.72 12.81
C GLN A 126 10.29 6.58 11.61
N ILE A 127 10.56 5.60 10.74
CA ILE A 127 9.74 5.19 9.62
C ILE A 127 9.17 3.81 9.91
N THR A 128 7.85 3.68 9.94
CA THR A 128 7.15 2.43 10.21
C THR A 128 5.99 2.21 9.25
N ALA A 129 5.47 0.98 9.22
CA ALA A 129 4.21 0.63 8.55
C ALA A 129 4.15 1.08 7.06
N VAL A 130 5.25 0.91 6.33
CA VAL A 130 5.32 1.24 4.90
C VAL A 130 4.45 0.27 4.10
N SER A 131 3.38 0.80 3.53
CA SER A 131 2.54 0.13 2.54
C SER A 131 2.89 0.70 1.17
N VAL A 132 3.62 -0.06 0.35
CA VAL A 132 3.99 0.35 -1.01
C VAL A 132 2.78 0.50 -1.94
N ILE A 133 1.66 -0.12 -1.59
CA ILE A 133 0.33 0.18 -2.11
C ILE A 133 -0.64 0.39 -0.95
N ASP A 134 -1.41 1.48 -1.00
CA ASP A 134 -2.49 1.80 -0.06
C ASP A 134 -3.64 2.49 -0.80
N VAL A 135 -4.63 1.70 -1.24
CA VAL A 135 -5.69 2.14 -2.14
C VAL A 135 -7.07 1.65 -1.69
N ASP A 136 -8.05 2.51 -1.92
CA ASP A 136 -9.47 2.23 -1.88
C ASP A 136 -9.98 2.16 -3.32
N TRP A 137 -10.44 0.98 -3.72
CA TRP A 137 -11.13 0.75 -4.96
C TRP A 137 -12.63 0.74 -4.76
N ARG A 138 -13.37 1.28 -5.72
CA ARG A 138 -14.84 1.28 -5.73
C ARG A 138 -15.31 0.73 -7.07
N TYR A 139 -16.08 -0.35 -7.05
CA TYR A 139 -16.53 -1.04 -8.26
C TYR A 139 -17.99 -0.69 -8.64
N GLY A 140 -18.69 0.10 -7.82
CA GLY A 140 -20.15 0.27 -7.94
C GLY A 140 -20.91 -0.77 -7.11
N GLY A 141 -22.19 -0.52 -6.84
CA GLY A 141 -22.92 -1.14 -5.71
C GLY A 141 -22.96 -2.68 -5.65
N GLY A 142 -23.05 -3.20 -4.42
CA GLY A 142 -23.57 -4.53 -4.08
C GLY A 142 -22.71 -5.75 -4.43
N SER A 143 -21.68 -5.61 -5.24
CA SER A 143 -20.99 -6.78 -5.81
C SER A 143 -20.24 -7.62 -4.78
N GLU A 144 -20.31 -8.94 -4.95
CA GLU A 144 -19.35 -9.87 -4.36
C GLU A 144 -17.94 -9.55 -4.87
N LEU A 145 -16.97 -9.67 -3.96
CA LEU A 145 -15.56 -9.51 -4.28
C LEU A 145 -14.86 -10.83 -3.98
N LEU A 146 -14.35 -11.44 -5.02
CA LEU A 146 -13.62 -12.70 -4.96
C LEU A 146 -12.12 -12.40 -5.04
N LEU A 147 -11.39 -12.89 -4.05
CA LEU A 147 -9.93 -12.90 -4.07
C LEU A 147 -9.47 -14.29 -4.51
N HIS A 148 -8.83 -14.37 -5.67
CA HIS A 148 -8.09 -15.54 -6.09
C HIS A 148 -6.63 -15.38 -5.68
N TYR A 149 -6.10 -16.36 -4.98
CA TYR A 149 -4.72 -16.40 -4.47
C TYR A 149 -4.18 -17.83 -4.56
N ALA A 150 -2.91 -18.03 -4.26
CA ALA A 150 -2.32 -19.37 -4.15
C ALA A 150 -1.67 -19.56 -2.78
N ASN A 151 -1.60 -20.82 -2.35
CA ASN A 151 -0.68 -21.20 -1.29
C ASN A 151 0.76 -20.82 -1.69
N GLY A 152 1.61 -20.53 -0.72
CA GLY A 152 3.06 -20.59 -0.95
C GLY A 152 3.58 -22.03 -0.91
N SER A 153 4.88 -22.16 -0.73
CA SER A 153 5.54 -23.44 -0.47
C SER A 153 5.57 -23.74 1.02
N SER A 154 5.23 -24.99 1.36
CA SER A 154 5.43 -25.60 2.67
C SER A 154 6.07 -26.99 2.55
N ALA A 155 6.72 -27.26 1.42
CA ALA A 155 7.20 -28.57 1.00
C ALA A 155 6.09 -29.64 1.01
N SER A 156 4.91 -29.26 0.53
CA SER A 156 3.71 -30.09 0.51
C SER A 156 3.22 -30.36 -0.90
N ARG A 157 2.38 -31.39 -1.08
CA ARG A 157 1.62 -31.59 -2.33
C ARG A 157 0.65 -30.45 -2.67
N SER A 158 0.40 -29.55 -1.72
CA SER A 158 -0.51 -28.41 -1.88
C SER A 158 0.20 -27.09 -2.17
N ASP A 159 1.52 -27.15 -2.42
CA ASP A 159 2.32 -25.98 -2.75
C ASP A 159 1.77 -25.31 -4.01
N PHE A 160 1.60 -23.99 -3.96
CA PHE A 160 1.06 -23.18 -5.06
C PHE A 160 -0.35 -23.55 -5.52
N ASN A 161 -1.08 -24.34 -4.73
CA ASN A 161 -2.48 -24.65 -5.05
C ASN A 161 -3.31 -23.36 -5.10
N PRO A 162 -4.14 -23.19 -6.14
CA PRO A 162 -5.05 -22.06 -6.23
C PRO A 162 -6.11 -22.15 -5.13
N LYS A 163 -6.47 -20.98 -4.62
CA LYS A 163 -7.45 -20.74 -3.58
C LYS A 163 -8.34 -19.58 -4.00
N LYS A 164 -9.53 -19.54 -3.42
CA LYS A 164 -10.46 -18.44 -3.56
C LYS A 164 -11.04 -18.08 -2.19
N GLU A 165 -11.26 -16.79 -1.96
CA GLU A 165 -11.92 -16.26 -0.77
C GLU A 165 -12.96 -15.23 -1.18
N VAL A 166 -14.16 -15.30 -0.60
CA VAL A 166 -15.18 -14.26 -0.75
C VAL A 166 -14.95 -13.20 0.33
N LEU A 167 -14.60 -11.98 -0.06
CA LEU A 167 -14.28 -10.91 0.88
C LEU A 167 -15.55 -10.36 1.55
N LYS A 168 -15.55 -10.39 2.88
CA LYS A 168 -16.69 -9.94 3.71
C LYS A 168 -16.43 -8.56 4.30
N ALA A 169 -17.48 -7.75 4.37
CA ALA A 169 -17.39 -6.41 4.95
C ALA A 169 -16.99 -6.48 6.43
N GLY A 170 -16.02 -5.67 6.83
CA GLY A 170 -15.50 -5.62 8.21
C GLY A 170 -14.65 -6.83 8.63
N VAL A 171 -14.37 -7.76 7.72
CA VAL A 171 -13.49 -8.91 7.96
C VAL A 171 -12.26 -8.77 7.06
N PRO A 172 -11.14 -8.24 7.58
CA PRO A 172 -9.92 -8.14 6.82
C PRO A 172 -9.34 -9.54 6.54
N PHE A 173 -8.91 -9.76 5.31
CA PHE A 173 -8.17 -10.94 4.89
C PHE A 173 -6.73 -10.55 4.63
N GLU A 174 -5.79 -11.12 5.39
CA GLU A 174 -4.37 -10.78 5.31
C GLU A 174 -3.55 -12.01 4.97
N ILE A 175 -2.68 -11.86 3.97
CA ILE A 175 -1.77 -12.88 3.51
C ILE A 175 -0.35 -12.32 3.67
N TYR A 176 0.54 -13.15 4.21
CA TYR A 176 1.96 -12.84 4.35
C TYR A 176 2.74 -14.16 4.40
N PRO A 177 3.98 -14.21 3.91
CA PRO A 177 4.79 -15.41 4.00
C PRO A 177 5.39 -15.55 5.39
N ARG A 178 5.94 -16.72 5.71
CA ARG A 178 6.59 -16.97 7.01
C ARG A 178 8.11 -17.08 6.84
N ASN A 179 8.85 -17.03 7.94
CA ASN A 179 10.29 -17.37 7.98
C ASN A 179 11.20 -16.54 7.04
N GLY A 180 10.81 -15.32 6.65
CA GLY A 180 11.69 -14.40 5.92
C GLY A 180 11.86 -14.69 4.42
N ARG A 181 11.11 -15.62 3.82
CA ARG A 181 11.18 -15.94 2.38
C ARG A 181 9.87 -15.57 1.70
N SER A 182 9.93 -14.91 0.55
CA SER A 182 8.75 -14.37 -0.15
C SER A 182 7.63 -15.37 -0.45
N SER A 183 7.96 -16.64 -0.62
CA SER A 183 6.99 -17.68 -1.02
C SER A 183 6.72 -18.73 0.05
N ASP A 184 7.13 -18.52 1.30
CA ASP A 184 6.89 -19.50 2.37
C ASP A 184 5.43 -19.42 2.85
N HIS A 185 4.64 -20.46 2.60
CA HIS A 185 3.19 -20.54 2.89
C HIS A 185 2.27 -19.52 2.18
N ALA A 186 2.79 -18.42 1.63
CA ALA A 186 2.05 -17.45 0.83
C ALA A 186 2.68 -17.24 -0.55
N PHE A 187 1.89 -16.81 -1.53
CA PHE A 187 2.38 -16.46 -2.87
C PHE A 187 1.98 -15.02 -3.21
N PRO A 188 2.90 -14.15 -3.70
CA PRO A 188 2.69 -12.70 -3.78
C PRO A 188 1.91 -12.25 -5.03
N PHE A 189 0.95 -13.05 -5.50
CA PHE A 189 0.13 -12.75 -6.68
C PHE A 189 -1.35 -12.95 -6.35
N PHE A 190 -2.15 -11.96 -6.70
CA PHE A 190 -3.57 -11.89 -6.37
C PHE A 190 -4.36 -11.45 -7.58
N ASN A 191 -5.48 -12.12 -7.84
CA ASN A 191 -6.46 -11.66 -8.81
C ASN A 191 -7.76 -11.34 -8.07
N ILE A 192 -8.19 -10.09 -8.16
CA ILE A 192 -9.41 -9.59 -7.53
C ILE A 192 -10.47 -9.46 -8.61
N GLU A 193 -11.59 -10.12 -8.37
CA GLU A 193 -12.74 -10.15 -9.26
C GLU A 193 -13.95 -9.52 -8.57
N SER A 194 -14.61 -8.60 -9.27
CA SER A 194 -15.92 -8.06 -8.92
C SER A 194 -16.97 -8.64 -9.86
N GLU A 195 -18.15 -8.97 -9.32
CA GLU A 195 -19.30 -9.42 -10.11
C GLU A 195 -19.76 -8.43 -11.20
N THR A 196 -19.28 -7.18 -11.14
CA THR A 196 -19.48 -6.18 -12.19
C THR A 196 -18.74 -6.49 -13.50
N GLY A 197 -17.94 -7.56 -13.56
CA GLY A 197 -17.09 -7.92 -14.69
C GLY A 197 -15.78 -7.12 -14.74
N SER A 198 -15.41 -6.49 -13.62
CA SER A 198 -14.17 -5.72 -13.46
C SER A 198 -13.25 -6.41 -12.47
N GLY A 199 -11.94 -6.23 -12.61
CA GLY A 199 -10.97 -6.85 -11.73
C GLY A 199 -9.61 -6.21 -11.84
N VAL A 200 -8.68 -6.69 -11.02
CA VAL A 200 -7.30 -6.21 -11.00
C VAL A 200 -6.39 -7.31 -10.49
N MET A 201 -5.26 -7.48 -11.19
CA MET A 201 -4.17 -8.32 -10.70
C MET A 201 -3.17 -7.46 -9.92
N VAL A 202 -2.74 -7.98 -8.78
CA VAL A 202 -1.79 -7.33 -7.88
C VAL A 202 -0.65 -8.29 -7.60
N ALA A 203 0.57 -7.81 -7.69
CA ALA A 203 1.77 -8.54 -7.29
C ALA A 203 2.60 -7.71 -6.30
N VAL A 204 3.26 -8.39 -5.37
CA VAL A 204 4.18 -7.74 -4.40
C VAL A 204 5.61 -8.20 -4.67
N GLY A 205 6.44 -7.30 -5.20
CA GLY A 205 7.85 -7.55 -5.44
C GLY A 205 8.69 -7.36 -4.19
N TRP A 206 8.85 -8.41 -3.37
CA TRP A 206 9.75 -8.39 -2.22
C TRP A 206 10.28 -9.81 -1.94
N THR A 207 11.59 -9.95 -1.72
CA THR A 207 12.23 -11.25 -1.45
C THR A 207 12.06 -11.74 -0.02
N GLY A 208 11.86 -10.80 0.92
CA GLY A 208 11.64 -11.09 2.33
C GLY A 208 10.15 -11.23 2.71
N THR A 209 9.83 -10.90 3.96
CA THR A 209 8.45 -10.92 4.47
C THR A 209 7.66 -9.70 4.00
N TRP A 210 6.71 -9.92 3.10
CA TRP A 210 5.71 -8.93 2.70
C TRP A 210 4.38 -9.17 3.40
N PHE A 211 3.43 -8.24 3.26
CA PHE A 211 2.02 -8.49 3.60
C PHE A 211 1.12 -7.95 2.48
N ALA A 212 -0.05 -8.56 2.29
CA ALA A 212 -1.14 -8.05 1.47
C ALA A 212 -2.43 -8.22 2.26
N ARG A 213 -3.13 -7.11 2.49
CA ARG A 213 -4.35 -7.02 3.28
C ARG A 213 -5.49 -6.49 2.42
N PHE A 214 -6.56 -7.26 2.40
CA PHE A 214 -7.76 -7.06 1.59
C PHE A 214 -8.95 -6.87 2.53
N GLU A 215 -9.71 -5.81 2.37
CA GLU A 215 -10.91 -5.57 3.18
C GLU A 215 -12.03 -5.00 2.32
N LYS A 216 -13.19 -5.68 2.29
CA LYS A 216 -14.35 -5.15 1.58
C LYS A 216 -14.81 -3.87 2.26
N ASN A 217 -14.71 -2.75 1.55
CA ASN A 217 -15.03 -1.44 2.08
C ASN A 217 -16.54 -1.13 2.00
N LYS A 218 -16.99 -0.14 2.77
CA LYS A 218 -18.41 0.25 2.89
C LYS A 218 -19.03 0.74 1.57
N ALA A 219 -18.22 1.05 0.56
CA ALA A 219 -18.66 1.60 -0.73
C ALA A 219 -18.85 0.53 -1.81
N SER A 220 -19.02 -0.75 -1.43
CA SER A 220 -19.04 -1.88 -2.37
C SER A 220 -17.75 -1.96 -3.18
N GLY A 221 -16.63 -1.91 -2.45
CA GLY A 221 -15.31 -1.80 -3.00
C GLY A 221 -14.29 -2.56 -2.16
N LEU A 222 -13.01 -2.36 -2.45
CA LEU A 222 -11.91 -3.02 -1.77
C LEU A 222 -10.93 -1.99 -1.23
N SER A 223 -10.61 -2.07 0.07
CA SER A 223 -9.41 -1.46 0.63
C SER A 223 -8.26 -2.47 0.51
N LEU A 224 -7.20 -2.09 -0.19
CA LEU A 224 -5.99 -2.88 -0.37
C LEU A 224 -4.80 -2.15 0.26
N ARG A 225 -4.06 -2.88 1.10
CA ARG A 225 -2.74 -2.46 1.57
C ARG A 225 -1.75 -3.59 1.36
N ALA A 226 -0.59 -3.28 0.79
CA ALA A 226 0.50 -4.24 0.72
C ALA A 226 1.86 -3.55 0.85
N GLY A 227 2.85 -4.27 1.36
CA GLY A 227 4.18 -3.71 1.62
C GLY A 227 5.07 -4.67 2.39
N MET A 228 6.12 -4.11 2.99
CA MET A 228 7.01 -4.84 3.87
C MET A 228 6.34 -5.08 5.22
N LYS A 229 6.35 -6.32 5.70
CA LYS A 229 5.80 -6.65 7.01
C LYS A 229 6.76 -6.17 8.09
N GLU A 230 6.23 -5.51 9.12
CA GLU A 230 6.95 -5.15 10.36
C GLU A 230 8.19 -4.26 10.14
N LEU A 231 8.22 -3.46 9.07
CA LEU A 231 9.27 -2.45 8.93
C LEU A 231 9.18 -1.42 10.06
N ASP A 232 10.29 -1.31 10.79
CA ASP A 232 10.58 -0.29 11.79
C ASP A 232 12.05 0.11 11.63
N THR A 233 12.29 1.33 11.17
CA THR A 233 13.62 1.79 10.82
C THR A 233 13.77 3.30 10.96
N TYR A 234 14.98 3.79 10.79
CA TYR A 234 15.30 5.19 10.52
C TYR A 234 16.41 5.23 9.47
N LEU A 235 16.58 6.37 8.82
CA LEU A 235 17.68 6.60 7.88
C LEU A 235 18.76 7.41 8.59
N PRO A 236 20.05 6.99 8.52
CA PRO A 236 21.13 7.75 9.12
C PRO A 236 21.29 9.12 8.45
N ASP A 237 22.07 10.00 9.06
CA ASP A 237 22.49 11.23 8.40
C ASP A 237 23.26 10.94 7.09
N ASP A 238 23.18 11.87 6.14
CA ASP A 238 23.77 11.70 4.80
C ASP A 238 25.32 11.65 4.83
N ARG A 239 25.95 12.13 5.92
CA ARG A 239 27.42 12.13 6.06
C ARG A 239 27.96 10.73 6.30
N LEU A 240 27.21 9.88 7.01
CA LEU A 240 27.60 8.48 7.28
C LEU A 240 27.60 7.61 6.02
N CYS A 241 26.74 7.90 5.02
CA CYS A 241 26.72 7.16 3.75
C CYS A 241 28.01 7.35 2.95
N HIS A 242 28.58 8.56 2.95
CA HIS A 242 29.84 8.86 2.24
C HIS A 242 31.10 8.27 2.88
N CYS A 243 31.03 7.83 4.14
CA CYS A 243 32.16 7.16 4.80
C CYS A 243 32.40 5.73 4.27
N TYR A 244 31.40 5.09 3.65
CA TYR A 244 31.53 3.73 3.11
C TYR A 244 31.94 3.68 1.63
N ASP A 245 31.89 4.81 0.92
CA ASP A 245 32.28 4.93 -0.50
C ASP A 245 33.75 5.32 -0.71
N GLN A 246 34.59 5.25 0.34
CA GLN A 246 36.03 5.45 0.18
C GLN A 246 36.67 4.14 -0.32
N PRO A 247 37.34 4.13 -1.49
CA PRO A 247 38.11 2.96 -1.91
C PRO A 247 39.24 2.70 -0.90
N VAL A 248 39.39 1.43 -0.51
CA VAL A 248 40.51 0.93 0.29
C VAL A 248 41.82 1.07 -0.48
#